data_AF-A0A538C1F1-F1
#
_entry.id   AF-A0A538C1F1-F1
#
_cell.length_a   1.000
_cell.length_b   1.000
_cell.length_c   1.000
_cell.angle_alpha   90.00
_cell.angle_beta   90.00
_cell.angle_gamma   90.00
#
_symmetry.space_group_name_H-M   'P 1'
#
loop_
_entity.id
_entity.type
_entity.pdbx_description
1 polymer ?
#
loop_
_entity_poly.entity_id
_entity_poly.type
_entity_poly.pdbx_seq_one_letter_code
_entity_poly.pdbx_strand_id
1 'polypeptide(L)' 'MLTEGSIAPDFTLPDQNGNPLSLSNLRGRWTVLWWFAKAFTSG' A
#
# COMPACT_ATOMS: atom_id res chain seq x y z
N MET A 1 6.68 4.53 15.06
CA MET A 1 7.74 3.91 14.23
C MET A 1 7.28 2.49 13.91
N LEU A 2 7.36 2.06 12.66
CA LEU A 2 7.06 0.67 12.30
C LEU A 2 8.30 -0.17 12.57
N THR A 3 8.10 -1.36 13.14
CA THR A 3 9.16 -2.33 13.40
C THR A 3 8.83 -3.64 12.71
N GLU A 4 9.86 -4.41 12.39
CA GLU A 4 9.68 -5.74 11.84
C GLU A 4 8.82 -6.60 12.76
N GLY A 5 7.93 -7.42 12.17
CA GLY A 5 6.97 -8.25 12.90
C GLY A 5 5.75 -7.51 13.47
N SER A 6 5.74 -6.16 13.48
CA SER A 6 4.53 -5.42 13.86
C SER A 6 3.41 -5.57 12.82
N ILE A 7 2.17 -5.55 13.28
CA ILE A 7 1.00 -5.56 12.37
C ILE A 7 1.03 -4.28 11.56
N ALA A 8 0.97 -4.41 10.23
CA ALA A 8 0.86 -3.27 9.33
C ALA A 8 -0.40 -2.45 9.66
N PRO A 9 -0.29 -1.13 9.87
CA PRO A 9 -1.46 -0.28 10.09
C PRO A 9 -2.40 -0.34 8.90
N ASP A 10 -3.71 -0.32 9.17
CA ASP A 10 -4.69 -0.21 8.09
C ASP A 10 -4.63 1.20 7.48
N PHE A 11 -4.80 1.27 6.17
CA PHE A 11 -4.86 2.51 5.42
C PHE A 11 -5.78 2.30 4.23
N THR A 12 -6.36 3.40 3.73
CA THR A 12 -7.18 3.42 2.53
C THR A 12 -6.59 4.43 1.55
N LEU A 13 -6.34 3.99 0.32
CA LEU A 13 -5.85 4.83 -0.77
C LEU A 13 -6.71 4.60 -2.03
N PRO A 14 -6.83 5.58 -2.93
CA PRO A 14 -7.43 5.36 -4.23
C PRO A 14 -6.55 4.42 -5.08
N ASP A 15 -7.17 3.51 -5.82
CA ASP A 15 -6.53 2.73 -6.88
C ASP A 15 -6.33 3.56 -8.16
N GLN A 16 -5.84 2.93 -9.23
CA GLN A 16 -5.61 3.60 -10.52
C GLN A 16 -6.89 4.13 -11.20
N ASN A 17 -8.07 3.69 -10.76
CA ASN A 17 -9.37 4.13 -11.24
C ASN A 17 -10.06 5.09 -10.26
N GLY A 18 -9.40 5.46 -9.16
CA GLY A 18 -9.96 6.31 -8.11
C GLY A 18 -10.84 5.58 -7.09
N ASN A 19 -10.95 4.25 -7.16
CA ASN A 19 -11.74 3.48 -6.20
C ASN A 19 -10.98 3.36 -4.87
N PRO A 20 -11.65 3.49 -3.71
CA PRO A 20 -11.00 3.29 -2.43
C PRO A 20 -10.61 1.82 -2.23
N LEU A 21 -9.33 1.58 -1.90
CA LEU A 21 -8.78 0.28 -1.54
C LEU A 21 -8.14 0.37 -0.15
N SER A 22 -8.61 -0.48 0.78
CA SER A 22 -8.03 -0.62 2.12
C SER A 22 -7.07 -1.81 2.18
N LEU A 23 -6.01 -1.71 2.99
CA LEU A 23 -5.10 -2.84 3.23
C LEU A 23 -5.85 -4.06 3.79
N SER A 24 -6.84 -3.83 4.66
CA SER A 24 -7.70 -4.88 5.21
C SER A 24 -8.47 -5.68 4.15
N ASN A 25 -8.76 -5.12 2.97
CA ASN A 25 -9.41 -5.83 1.86
C ASN A 25 -8.49 -6.87 1.20
N LEU A 26 -7.17 -6.78 1.43
CA LEU A 26 -6.17 -7.67 0.85
C LEU A 26 -5.72 -8.79 1.81
N ARG A 27 -6.35 -8.94 2.96
CA ARG A 27 -6.03 -10.02 3.92
C ARG A 27 -6.20 -11.42 3.30
N GLY A 28 -5.45 -12.38 3.83
CA GLY A 28 -5.45 -13.78 3.35
C GLY A 28 -4.47 -14.07 2.22
N ARG A 29 -3.68 -13.09 1.79
CA ARG A 29 -2.60 -13.21 0.80
C ARG A 29 -1.39 -12.39 1.21
N TRP A 30 -0.22 -12.79 0.72
CA TRP A 30 0.98 -11.97 0.80
C TRP A 30 0.77 -10.69 -0.01
N THR A 31 1.00 -9.54 0.64
CA THR A 31 0.86 -8.22 0.04
C THR A 31 2.18 -7.49 0.20
N VAL A 32 2.71 -6.97 -0.90
CA VAL A 32 3.95 -6.17 -0.93
C VAL A 32 3.56 -4.76 -1.38
N LEU A 33 3.91 -3.76 -0.56
CA LEU A 33 3.81 -2.36 -0.96
C LEU A 33 5.10 -1.94 -1.65
N TRP A 34 4.97 -1.35 -2.84
CA TRP A 34 6.08 -0.77 -3.59
C TRP A 34 5.66 0.60 -4.14
N TRP A 35 6.52 1.60 -4.00
CA TRP A 35 6.26 2.97 -4.42
C TRP A 35 7.52 3.61 -5.04
N PHE A 36 7.30 4.67 -5.80
CA PHE A 36 8.31 5.58 -6.34
C PHE A 36 7.97 7.01 -5.88
N ALA A 37 8.98 7.90 -5.78
CA ALA A 37 8.76 9.27 -5.31
C ALA A 37 7.90 10.11 -6.28
N LYS A 38 8.08 9.92 -7.59
CA LYS A 38 7.33 10.60 -8.63
C LYS A 38 7.13 9.72 -9.85
N ALA A 39 5.89 9.61 -10.33
CA ALA A 39 5.57 8.84 -11.52
C ALA A 39 6.21 9.45 -12.77
N PHE A 40 6.55 8.60 -13.76
CA PHE A 40 7.02 9.01 -15.09
C PHE A 40 8.25 9.94 -15.07
N THR A 41 9.15 9.75 -14.10
CA THR A 41 10.44 10.42 -14.09
C THR A 41 11.56 9.41 -14.24
N SER A 42 12.62 9.76 -14.97
CA SER A 42 13.93 9.16 -14.75
C SER A 42 14.34 9.60 -13.35
N GLY A 43 14.42 8.69 -12.40
CA GLY A 43 14.65 9.00 -10.98
C GLY A 43 15.82 9.95 -10.73
#